data_AF-A0A173UVP7-F1
#
_entry.id   AF-A0A173UVP7-F1
#
_cell.length_a   1.000
_cell.length_b   1.000
_cell.length_c   1.000
_cell.angle_alpha   90.00
_cell.angle_beta   90.00
_cell.angle_gamma   90.00
#
_symmetry.space_group_name_H-M   'P 1'
#
loop_
_entity.id
_entity.type
_entity.pdbx_description
1 polymer ?
#
loop_
_entity_poly.entity_id
_entity_poly.type
_entity_poly.pdbx_seq_one_letter_code
_entity_poly.pdbx_strand_id
1 'polypeptide(L)'
;MKLVHGDLSGEIVNEQKECVEWIIESPELFSKYVGELYKQANKDEGEFVLSENNKEIDIAKYSEIVINPLSVEINNRKILNKLYEELHKLSSNEVLYMKTLELTKLIQEYLLDLEQETNYILEFNNEVEMNALFKAVDLKCEDSGEDFFERLVKYIKVLVDLLSVKLVVFINARCFLNDERIRRLCEEIKYMEIKGLFIENSEKTCVEGMERYIIDKDKCEIY
;
A
#
# COMPACT_ATOMS: atom_id res chain seq x y z
N MET A 1 2.33 -1.77 -17.71
CA MET A 1 1.13 -1.53 -16.87
C MET A 1 0.40 -0.31 -17.38
N LYS A 2 -0.93 -0.39 -17.50
CA LYS A 2 -1.78 0.67 -18.03
C LYS A 2 -3.02 0.87 -17.16
N LEU A 3 -3.42 2.13 -16.97
CA LEU A 3 -4.70 2.51 -16.38
C LEU A 3 -5.47 3.35 -17.41
N VAL A 4 -6.68 2.91 -17.74
CA VAL A 4 -7.55 3.59 -18.71
C VAL A 4 -8.96 3.73 -18.12
N HIS A 5 -9.79 4.57 -18.74
CA HIS A 5 -11.19 4.78 -18.37
C HIS A 5 -12.05 4.85 -19.64
N GLY A 6 -13.27 4.31 -19.61
CA GLY A 6 -14.16 4.22 -20.78
C GLY A 6 -14.51 5.58 -21.42
N ASP A 7 -14.73 6.60 -20.60
CA ASP A 7 -15.01 7.98 -21.04
C ASP A 7 -13.79 8.78 -21.56
N LEU A 8 -12.57 8.27 -21.46
CA LEU A 8 -11.35 9.01 -21.81
C LEU A 8 -10.69 8.38 -23.04
N SER A 9 -10.16 9.22 -23.92
CA SER A 9 -9.41 8.73 -25.09
C SER A 9 -7.95 8.41 -24.77
N GLY A 10 -7.37 9.08 -23.78
CA GLY A 10 -5.99 8.89 -23.33
C GLY A 10 -5.77 7.72 -22.36
N GLU A 11 -4.54 7.17 -22.38
CA GLU A 11 -4.07 6.28 -21.31
C GLU A 11 -3.63 7.13 -20.10
N ILE A 12 -4.31 6.98 -18.96
CA ILE A 12 -4.02 7.76 -17.73
C ILE A 12 -2.67 7.36 -17.13
N VAL A 13 -2.41 6.06 -17.09
CA VAL A 13 -1.09 5.50 -16.80
C VAL A 13 -0.72 4.64 -18.00
N ASN A 14 0.49 4.82 -18.52
CA ASN A 14 0.97 4.01 -19.63
C ASN A 14 2.28 3.29 -19.28
N GLU A 15 2.81 2.57 -20.26
CA GLU A 15 4.00 1.75 -20.07
C GLU A 15 5.31 2.54 -20.14
N GLN A 16 5.29 3.74 -20.74
CA GLN A 16 6.48 4.53 -21.07
C GLN A 16 7.14 5.16 -19.85
N LYS A 17 6.34 5.70 -18.92
CA LYS A 17 6.83 6.41 -17.72
C LYS A 17 6.36 5.77 -16.43
N GLU A 18 7.24 5.70 -15.45
CA GLU A 18 6.94 5.15 -14.13
C GLU A 18 5.98 6.05 -13.36
N CYS A 19 6.07 7.37 -13.55
CA CYS A 19 5.22 8.36 -12.89
C CYS A 19 4.47 9.23 -13.91
N VAL A 20 3.17 9.41 -13.68
CA VAL A 20 2.28 10.24 -14.49
C VAL A 20 1.58 11.28 -13.61
N GLU A 21 1.50 12.52 -14.08
CA GLU A 21 0.69 13.59 -13.51
C GLU A 21 -0.60 13.73 -14.33
N TRP A 22 -1.73 13.38 -13.73
CA TRP A 22 -3.05 13.54 -14.33
C TRP A 22 -3.76 14.76 -13.73
N ILE A 23 -3.86 15.81 -14.52
CA ILE A 23 -4.35 17.11 -14.08
C ILE A 23 -5.79 17.27 -14.53
N ILE A 24 -6.73 17.46 -13.60
CA ILE A 24 -8.15 17.62 -13.90
C ILE A 24 -8.60 18.98 -13.34
N GLU A 25 -8.76 19.97 -14.22
CA GLU A 25 -9.03 21.35 -13.80
C GLU A 25 -10.50 21.60 -13.40
N SER A 26 -11.44 20.82 -13.94
CA SER A 26 -12.86 20.89 -13.57
C SER A 26 -13.11 20.15 -12.25
N PRO A 27 -13.61 20.84 -11.20
CA PRO A 27 -13.95 20.19 -9.93
C PRO A 27 -15.02 19.09 -10.09
N GLU A 28 -15.95 19.25 -11.03
CA GLU A 28 -16.97 18.23 -11.31
C GLU A 28 -16.36 16.94 -11.84
N LEU A 29 -15.45 17.04 -12.82
CA LEU A 29 -14.74 15.89 -13.36
C LEU A 29 -13.75 15.29 -12.36
N PHE A 30 -13.04 16.14 -11.60
CA PHE A 30 -12.14 15.70 -10.55
C PHE A 30 -12.90 14.85 -9.53
N SER A 31 -14.03 15.35 -9.01
CA SER A 31 -14.85 14.61 -8.05
C SER A 31 -15.45 13.34 -8.64
N LYS A 32 -15.83 13.34 -9.94
CA LYS A 32 -16.34 12.15 -10.63
C LYS A 32 -15.26 11.07 -10.66
N TYR A 33 -14.12 11.35 -11.30
CA TYR A 33 -13.09 10.36 -11.57
C TYR A 33 -12.37 9.90 -10.30
N VAL A 34 -12.02 10.81 -9.39
CA VAL A 34 -11.38 10.43 -8.12
C VAL A 34 -12.36 9.64 -7.25
N GLY A 35 -13.64 10.03 -7.22
CA GLY A 35 -14.66 9.32 -6.45
C GLY A 35 -14.92 7.91 -6.96
N GLU A 36 -14.94 7.72 -8.28
CA GLU A 36 -15.08 6.42 -8.92
C GLU A 36 -13.86 5.52 -8.70
N LEU A 37 -12.65 6.03 -8.92
CA LEU A 37 -11.42 5.28 -8.66
C LEU A 37 -11.32 4.87 -7.19
N TYR A 38 -11.72 5.75 -6.27
CA TYR A 38 -11.77 5.45 -4.84
C TYR A 38 -12.75 4.31 -4.51
N LYS A 39 -13.92 4.30 -5.12
CA LYS A 39 -14.90 3.21 -4.98
C LYS A 39 -14.34 1.88 -5.50
N GLN A 40 -13.77 1.88 -6.71
CA GLN A 40 -13.18 0.65 -7.29
C GLN A 40 -12.00 0.11 -6.48
N ALA A 41 -11.14 0.98 -5.93
CA ALA A 41 -10.09 0.56 -5.00
C ALA A 41 -10.65 -0.07 -3.70
N ASN A 42 -11.92 0.18 -3.37
CA ASN A 42 -12.65 -0.43 -2.26
C ASN A 42 -13.59 -1.56 -2.70
N LYS A 43 -13.39 -2.13 -3.90
CA LYS A 43 -14.13 -3.27 -4.48
C LYS A 43 -15.57 -2.99 -4.92
N ASP A 44 -15.92 -1.72 -5.09
CA ASP A 44 -17.16 -1.35 -5.78
C ASP A 44 -16.96 -1.35 -7.31
N GLU A 45 -18.06 -1.24 -8.06
CA GLU A 45 -18.03 -1.15 -9.52
C GLU A 45 -17.54 0.23 -10.02
N GLY A 46 -16.97 0.23 -11.22
CA GLY A 46 -16.59 1.42 -11.98
C GLY A 46 -15.95 1.06 -13.32
N GLU A 47 -15.55 2.07 -14.08
CA GLU A 47 -15.11 1.96 -15.47
C GLU A 47 -13.58 2.09 -15.64
N PHE A 48 -12.82 2.32 -14.56
CA PHE A 48 -11.37 2.21 -14.65
C PHE A 48 -10.96 0.76 -14.88
N VAL A 49 -10.03 0.57 -15.82
CA VAL A 49 -9.42 -0.72 -16.11
C VAL A 49 -7.91 -0.62 -15.89
N LEU A 50 -7.41 -1.38 -14.92
CA LEU A 50 -5.97 -1.55 -14.68
C LEU A 50 -5.50 -2.84 -15.34
N SER A 51 -4.42 -2.77 -16.11
CA SER A 51 -3.89 -3.92 -16.82
C SER A 51 -2.37 -3.99 -16.79
N GLU A 52 -1.84 -5.20 -16.88
CA GLU A 52 -0.42 -5.49 -16.96
C GLU A 52 -0.19 -6.58 -18.00
N ASN A 53 0.71 -6.35 -18.96
CA ASN A 53 0.95 -7.26 -20.09
C ASN A 53 -0.35 -7.62 -20.84
N ASN A 54 -1.21 -6.61 -21.07
CA ASN A 54 -2.53 -6.73 -21.71
C ASN A 54 -3.51 -7.68 -20.99
N LYS A 55 -3.30 -7.95 -19.70
CA LYS A 55 -4.25 -8.67 -18.85
C LYS A 55 -4.78 -7.73 -17.78
N GLU A 56 -6.09 -7.70 -17.63
CA GLU A 56 -6.74 -6.97 -16.55
C GLU A 56 -6.31 -7.52 -15.19
N ILE A 57 -6.04 -6.62 -14.25
CA ILE A 57 -5.70 -6.93 -12.87
C ILE A 57 -6.57 -6.11 -11.93
N ASP A 58 -6.84 -6.67 -10.76
CA ASP A 58 -7.74 -6.08 -9.76
C ASP A 58 -7.17 -4.77 -9.16
N ILE A 59 -7.85 -3.65 -9.39
CA ILE A 59 -7.50 -2.33 -8.84
C ILE A 59 -7.43 -2.36 -7.31
N ALA A 60 -8.40 -2.97 -6.63
CA ALA A 60 -8.45 -3.01 -5.17
C ALA A 60 -7.30 -3.82 -4.56
N LYS A 61 -6.75 -4.77 -5.32
CA LYS A 61 -5.60 -5.59 -4.89
C LYS A 61 -4.27 -4.92 -5.20
N TYR A 62 -4.12 -4.34 -6.39
CA TYR A 62 -2.83 -3.89 -6.91
C TYR A 62 -2.62 -2.38 -6.84
N SER A 63 -3.58 -1.62 -6.32
CA SER A 63 -3.43 -0.17 -6.11
C SER A 63 -3.63 0.28 -4.66
N GLU A 64 -3.00 1.39 -4.31
CA GLU A 64 -3.27 2.14 -3.08
C GLU A 64 -3.50 3.62 -3.40
N ILE A 65 -4.55 4.21 -2.81
CA ILE A 65 -4.88 5.62 -2.99
C ILE A 65 -4.53 6.41 -1.72
N VAL A 66 -3.56 7.31 -1.84
CA VAL A 66 -3.09 8.21 -0.80
C VAL A 66 -3.75 9.58 -0.97
N ILE A 67 -4.85 9.79 -0.24
CA ILE A 67 -5.58 11.07 -0.21
C ILE A 67 -4.87 12.10 0.69
N ASN A 68 -4.37 11.63 1.83
CA ASN A 68 -3.66 12.47 2.79
C ASN A 68 -2.28 11.86 3.09
N PRO A 69 -1.23 12.34 2.42
CA PRO A 69 0.13 11.87 2.67
C PRO A 69 0.57 12.03 4.13
N LEU A 70 0.06 13.04 4.85
CA LEU A 70 0.45 13.30 6.24
C LEU A 70 -0.09 12.26 7.23
N SER A 71 -1.11 11.48 6.85
CA SER A 71 -1.77 10.50 7.73
C SER A 71 -1.45 9.05 7.38
N VAL A 72 -0.43 8.80 6.54
CA VAL A 72 -0.01 7.42 6.26
C VAL A 72 0.48 6.74 7.53
N GLU A 73 0.08 5.48 7.71
CA GLU A 73 0.38 4.68 8.89
C GLU A 73 0.91 3.30 8.45
N ILE A 74 2.17 3.03 8.76
CA ILE A 74 2.86 1.78 8.42
C ILE A 74 2.24 0.59 9.16
N ASN A 75 1.80 0.81 10.41
CA ASN A 75 1.26 -0.24 11.26
C ASN A 75 -0.27 -0.24 11.29
N ASN A 76 -0.92 0.20 10.20
CA ASN A 76 -2.37 0.09 10.10
C ASN A 76 -2.81 -1.39 10.07
N ARG A 77 -4.10 -1.62 10.34
CA ARG A 77 -4.67 -2.97 10.42
C ARG A 77 -4.44 -3.83 9.17
N LYS A 78 -4.52 -3.26 7.97
CA LYS A 78 -4.33 -3.99 6.68
C LYS A 78 -2.90 -4.52 6.60
N ILE A 79 -1.92 -3.68 6.93
CA ILE A 79 -0.50 -4.04 6.90
C ILE A 79 -0.17 -5.06 8.01
N LEU A 80 -0.58 -4.81 9.26
CA LEU A 80 -0.30 -5.72 10.37
C LEU A 80 -0.88 -7.12 10.15
N ASN A 81 -2.12 -7.21 9.66
CA ASN A 81 -2.73 -8.50 9.35
C ASN A 81 -1.87 -9.26 8.32
N LYS A 82 -1.42 -8.57 7.27
CA LYS A 82 -0.61 -9.17 6.23
C LYS A 82 0.77 -9.60 6.73
N LEU A 83 1.42 -8.77 7.55
CA LEU A 83 2.67 -9.08 8.22
C LEU A 83 2.53 -10.36 9.06
N TYR A 84 1.48 -10.47 9.87
CA TYR A 84 1.24 -11.65 10.69
C TYR A 84 0.98 -12.90 9.85
N GLU A 85 0.25 -12.80 8.75
CA GLU A 85 0.07 -13.92 7.81
C GLU A 85 1.42 -14.42 7.25
N GLU A 86 2.33 -13.51 6.88
CA GLU A 86 3.64 -13.89 6.35
C GLU A 86 4.57 -14.47 7.42
N LEU A 87 4.62 -13.85 8.60
CA LEU A 87 5.41 -14.36 9.72
C LEU A 87 4.89 -15.72 10.21
N HIS A 88 3.57 -15.93 10.21
CA HIS A 88 2.98 -17.22 10.51
C HIS A 88 3.47 -18.28 9.51
N LYS A 89 3.37 -18.00 8.20
CA LYS A 89 3.88 -18.92 7.16
C LYS A 89 5.37 -19.21 7.35
N LEU A 90 6.16 -18.20 7.67
CA LEU A 90 7.59 -18.36 7.96
C LEU A 90 7.80 -19.26 9.19
N SER A 91 7.03 -19.06 10.26
CA SER A 91 7.12 -19.86 11.48
C SER A 91 6.77 -21.35 11.28
N SER A 92 6.03 -21.66 10.21
CA SER A 92 5.59 -23.02 9.86
C SER A 92 6.37 -23.63 8.68
N ASN A 93 7.34 -22.92 8.11
CA ASN A 93 8.11 -23.43 6.97
C ASN A 93 9.36 -24.20 7.43
N GLU A 94 10.03 -24.86 6.50
CA GLU A 94 11.24 -25.64 6.77
C GLU A 94 12.39 -24.88 7.45
N VAL A 95 12.41 -23.54 7.33
CA VAL A 95 13.46 -22.70 7.91
C VAL A 95 13.30 -22.54 9.42
N LEU A 96 12.07 -22.27 9.89
CA LEU A 96 11.82 -21.97 11.31
C LEU A 96 10.97 -23.00 12.04
N TYR A 97 10.40 -24.00 11.37
CA TYR A 97 9.49 -24.96 11.97
C TYR A 97 10.05 -25.62 13.23
N MET A 98 11.30 -26.12 13.20
CA MET A 98 11.92 -26.76 14.37
C MET A 98 12.08 -25.78 15.54
N LYS A 99 12.47 -24.53 15.25
CA LYS A 99 12.61 -23.48 16.28
C LYS A 99 11.26 -23.09 16.87
N THR A 100 10.22 -23.03 16.05
CA THR A 100 8.84 -22.81 16.49
C THR A 100 8.39 -23.95 17.41
N LEU A 101 8.62 -25.21 17.03
CA LEU A 101 8.29 -26.36 17.88
C LEU A 101 8.99 -26.31 19.24
N GLU A 102 10.29 -26.04 19.26
CA GLU A 102 11.04 -25.89 20.51
C GLU A 102 10.48 -24.77 21.40
N LEU A 103 10.16 -23.61 20.81
CA LEU A 103 9.54 -22.50 21.54
C LEU A 103 8.18 -22.89 22.12
N THR A 104 7.30 -23.51 21.32
CA THR A 104 5.96 -23.91 21.79
C THR A 104 6.03 -24.94 22.91
N LYS A 105 6.99 -25.87 22.84
CA LYS A 105 7.25 -26.84 23.90
C LYS A 105 7.69 -26.15 25.20
N LEU A 106 8.62 -25.19 25.13
CA LEU A 106 9.06 -24.45 26.32
C LEU A 106 7.91 -23.66 26.97
N ILE A 107 7.00 -23.10 26.17
CA ILE A 107 5.80 -22.43 26.68
C ILE A 107 4.91 -23.44 27.43
N GLN A 108 4.67 -24.61 26.87
CA GLN A 108 3.87 -25.66 27.52
C GLN A 108 4.51 -26.14 28.83
N GLU A 109 5.81 -26.39 28.84
CA GLU A 109 6.56 -26.80 30.03
C GLU A 109 6.42 -25.76 31.15
N TYR A 110 6.56 -24.47 30.82
CA TYR A 110 6.36 -23.39 31.79
C TYR A 110 4.93 -23.32 32.34
N LEU A 111 3.91 -23.57 31.52
CA LEU A 111 2.51 -23.59 32.00
C LEU A 111 2.25 -24.76 32.95
N LEU A 112 2.86 -25.93 32.71
CA LEU A 112 2.79 -27.08 33.61
C LEU A 112 3.51 -26.80 34.93
N ASP A 113 4.66 -26.13 34.90
CA ASP A 113 5.37 -25.72 36.12
C ASP A 113 4.51 -24.78 36.97
N LEU A 114 3.79 -23.83 36.33
CA LEU A 114 2.86 -22.96 37.03
C LEU A 114 1.70 -23.73 37.68
N GLU A 115 1.15 -24.74 37.02
CA GLU A 115 0.10 -25.59 37.61
C GLU A 115 0.62 -26.29 38.87
N GLN A 116 1.82 -26.87 38.81
CA GLN A 116 2.45 -27.58 39.94
C GLN A 116 2.69 -26.70 41.16
N GLU A 117 2.93 -25.41 40.96
CA GLU A 117 3.14 -24.42 42.03
C GLU A 117 1.83 -23.83 42.58
N THR A 118 0.66 -24.30 42.11
CA THR A 118 -0.66 -23.82 42.56
C THR A 118 -1.56 -24.95 43.06
N ASN A 119 -2.66 -24.59 43.72
CA ASN A 119 -3.69 -25.56 44.13
C ASN A 119 -4.80 -25.72 43.08
N TYR A 120 -4.65 -25.12 41.90
CA TYR A 120 -5.64 -25.15 40.84
C TYR A 120 -5.26 -26.24 39.83
N ILE A 121 -6.27 -26.95 39.32
CA ILE A 121 -6.11 -27.81 38.15
C ILE A 121 -6.37 -26.91 36.94
N LEU A 122 -5.36 -26.73 36.09
CA LEU A 122 -5.40 -25.77 34.99
C LEU A 122 -5.63 -26.50 33.67
N GLU A 123 -6.41 -25.89 32.78
CA GLU A 123 -6.62 -26.36 31.41
C GLU A 123 -6.15 -25.28 30.44
N PHE A 124 -5.34 -25.68 29.46
CA PHE A 124 -4.87 -24.80 28.40
C PHE A 124 -4.77 -25.56 27.07
N ASN A 125 -4.83 -24.82 25.96
CA ASN A 125 -4.65 -25.40 24.64
C ASN A 125 -3.17 -25.77 24.45
N ASN A 126 -2.91 -26.98 23.96
CA ASN A 126 -1.55 -27.43 23.65
C ASN A 126 -1.00 -26.71 22.40
N GLU A 127 -1.83 -26.20 21.51
CA GLU A 127 -1.35 -25.47 20.32
C GLU A 127 -1.23 -23.97 20.61
N VAL A 128 0.00 -23.46 20.55
CA VAL A 128 0.25 -22.01 20.63
C VAL A 128 -0.08 -21.36 19.29
N GLU A 129 -1.09 -20.49 19.27
CA GLU A 129 -1.42 -19.71 18.09
C GLU A 129 -0.38 -18.59 17.87
N MET A 130 0.46 -18.72 16.84
CA MET A 130 1.55 -17.78 16.57
C MET A 130 1.07 -16.33 16.35
N ASN A 131 -0.09 -16.14 15.70
CA ASN A 131 -0.67 -14.82 15.50
C ASN A 131 -1.09 -14.15 16.83
N ALA A 132 -1.55 -14.95 17.80
CA ALA A 132 -1.85 -14.44 19.14
C ALA A 132 -0.56 -14.04 19.87
N LEU A 133 0.51 -14.83 19.71
CA LEU A 133 1.83 -14.50 20.26
C LEU A 133 2.38 -13.19 19.69
N PHE A 134 2.32 -13.00 18.36
CA PHE A 134 2.78 -11.75 17.72
C PHE A 134 2.04 -10.52 18.26
N LYS A 135 0.72 -10.63 18.46
CA LYS A 135 -0.09 -9.56 19.06
C LYS A 135 0.26 -9.34 20.53
N ALA A 136 0.49 -10.41 21.30
CA ALA A 136 0.80 -10.32 22.72
C ALA A 136 2.11 -9.55 23.00
N VAL A 137 3.07 -9.61 22.08
CA VAL A 137 4.35 -8.88 22.18
C VAL A 137 4.36 -7.55 21.42
N ASP A 138 3.21 -7.08 20.91
CA ASP A 138 3.09 -5.87 20.07
C ASP A 138 4.07 -5.85 18.88
N LEU A 139 4.21 -7.00 18.20
CA LEU A 139 5.08 -7.12 17.03
C LEU A 139 4.53 -6.24 15.89
N LYS A 140 5.37 -5.33 15.41
CA LYS A 140 5.03 -4.36 14.35
C LYS A 140 6.27 -3.93 13.59
N CYS A 141 6.08 -3.30 12.43
CA CYS A 141 7.18 -2.68 11.70
C CYS A 141 7.74 -1.51 12.50
N GLU A 142 9.06 -1.37 12.52
CA GLU A 142 9.70 -0.22 13.15
C GLU A 142 9.23 1.08 12.50
N ASP A 143 8.80 2.05 13.31
CA ASP A 143 8.27 3.35 12.89
C ASP A 143 8.92 4.45 13.74
N SER A 144 10.25 4.50 13.72
CA SER A 144 11.05 5.43 14.54
C SER A 144 11.41 6.69 13.75
N GLY A 145 11.04 7.87 14.27
CA GLY A 145 11.77 9.14 14.11
C GLY A 145 12.06 9.69 12.71
N GLU A 146 11.28 9.32 11.68
CA GLU A 146 11.48 9.76 10.29
C GLU A 146 10.82 11.10 9.99
N ASP A 147 11.40 11.88 9.07
CA ASP A 147 10.70 13.04 8.53
C ASP A 147 9.49 12.59 7.68
N PHE A 148 8.51 13.49 7.49
CA PHE A 148 7.27 13.16 6.77
C PHE A 148 7.51 12.47 5.42
N PHE A 149 8.51 12.92 4.65
CA PHE A 149 8.81 12.37 3.34
C PHE A 149 9.38 10.94 3.45
N GLU A 150 10.33 10.72 4.35
CA GLU A 150 10.89 9.39 4.62
C GLU A 150 9.81 8.40 5.03
N ARG A 151 8.91 8.81 5.94
CA ARG A 151 7.78 7.98 6.36
C ARG A 151 6.84 7.63 5.21
N LEU A 152 6.60 8.56 4.29
CA LEU A 152 5.80 8.32 3.08
C LEU A 152 6.45 7.27 2.18
N VAL A 153 7.75 7.41 1.91
CA VAL A 153 8.51 6.46 1.10
C VAL A 153 8.51 5.08 1.75
N LYS A 154 8.77 5.00 3.05
CA LYS A 154 8.76 3.76 3.81
C LYS A 154 7.39 3.09 3.81
N TYR A 155 6.31 3.86 3.99
CA TYR A 155 4.95 3.36 3.87
C TYR A 155 4.71 2.71 2.50
N ILE A 156 5.08 3.38 1.41
CA ILE A 156 4.92 2.82 0.05
C ILE A 156 5.71 1.52 -0.09
N LYS A 157 6.97 1.50 0.35
CA LYS A 157 7.80 0.30 0.30
C LYS A 157 7.15 -0.88 1.01
N VAL A 158 6.59 -0.67 2.19
CA VAL A 158 5.86 -1.70 2.95
C VAL A 158 4.63 -2.21 2.19
N LEU A 159 3.90 -1.34 1.48
CA LEU A 159 2.78 -1.75 0.64
C LEU A 159 3.24 -2.61 -0.55
N VAL A 160 4.35 -2.26 -1.19
CA VAL A 160 4.90 -3.04 -2.30
C VAL A 160 5.33 -4.42 -1.80
N ASP A 161 6.12 -4.45 -0.73
CA ASP A 161 6.72 -5.67 -0.21
C ASP A 161 5.67 -6.64 0.36
N LEU A 162 4.76 -6.15 1.21
CA LEU A 162 3.79 -7.01 1.92
C LEU A 162 2.48 -7.19 1.15
N LEU A 163 1.99 -6.15 0.48
CA LEU A 163 0.66 -6.14 -0.14
C LEU A 163 0.72 -6.30 -1.66
N SER A 164 1.93 -6.39 -2.25
CA SER A 164 2.13 -6.53 -3.69
C SER A 164 1.49 -5.40 -4.49
N VAL A 165 1.40 -4.20 -3.91
CA VAL A 165 0.91 -3.00 -4.61
C VAL A 165 1.82 -2.69 -5.79
N LYS A 166 1.22 -2.36 -6.93
CA LYS A 166 1.90 -2.03 -8.19
C LYS A 166 1.59 -0.64 -8.73
N LEU A 167 0.55 0.01 -8.21
CA LEU A 167 0.17 1.38 -8.54
C LEU A 167 -0.11 2.15 -7.26
N VAL A 168 0.61 3.25 -7.03
CA VAL A 168 0.27 4.19 -5.95
C VAL A 168 -0.30 5.46 -6.57
N VAL A 169 -1.50 5.82 -6.12
CA VAL A 169 -2.24 6.99 -6.59
C VAL A 169 -2.20 8.05 -5.50
N PHE A 170 -1.73 9.25 -5.82
CA PHE A 170 -1.72 10.39 -4.93
C PHE A 170 -2.77 11.40 -5.35
N ILE A 171 -3.56 11.89 -4.40
CA ILE A 171 -4.53 12.96 -4.66
C ILE A 171 -3.98 14.27 -4.12
N ASN A 172 -3.74 15.23 -5.01
CA ASN A 172 -3.20 16.57 -4.68
C ASN A 172 -1.92 16.53 -3.82
N ALA A 173 -1.03 15.57 -4.05
CA ALA A 173 0.20 15.45 -3.26
C ALA A 173 1.15 16.64 -3.44
N ARG A 174 1.07 17.35 -4.58
CA ARG A 174 1.87 18.56 -4.81
C ARG A 174 1.46 19.73 -3.93
N CYS A 175 0.42 19.61 -3.11
CA CYS A 175 0.12 20.56 -2.03
C CYS A 175 1.03 20.37 -0.81
N PHE A 176 1.65 19.21 -0.66
CA PHE A 176 2.49 18.83 0.49
C PHE A 176 3.96 18.64 0.11
N LEU A 177 4.22 18.27 -1.16
CA LEU A 177 5.54 17.95 -1.69
C LEU A 177 5.95 19.01 -2.73
N ASN A 178 7.14 19.56 -2.56
CA ASN A 178 7.76 20.42 -3.56
C ASN A 178 8.33 19.58 -4.72
N ASP A 179 8.76 20.24 -5.78
CA ASP A 179 9.25 19.58 -7.01
C ASP A 179 10.44 18.66 -6.75
N GLU A 180 11.33 19.02 -5.80
CA GLU A 180 12.45 18.17 -5.40
C GLU A 180 11.98 16.87 -4.74
N ARG A 181 11.03 16.94 -3.80
CA ARG A 181 10.46 15.77 -3.15
C ARG A 181 9.65 14.90 -4.10
N ILE A 182 8.91 15.50 -5.03
CA ILE A 182 8.21 14.74 -6.08
C ILE A 182 9.22 14.00 -6.96
N ARG A 183 10.30 14.66 -7.40
CA ARG A 183 11.35 13.98 -8.18
C ARG A 183 11.95 12.80 -7.41
N ARG A 184 12.32 13.00 -6.15
CA ARG A 184 12.83 11.91 -5.29
C ARG A 184 11.81 10.79 -5.12
N LEU A 185 10.54 11.10 -4.94
CA LEU A 185 9.48 10.10 -4.83
C LEU A 185 9.32 9.29 -6.13
N CYS A 186 9.42 9.94 -7.28
CA CYS A 186 9.40 9.27 -8.58
C CYS A 186 10.60 8.33 -8.76
N GLU A 187 11.79 8.71 -8.28
CA GLU A 187 12.98 7.85 -8.27
C GLU A 187 12.76 6.61 -7.39
N GLU A 188 12.24 6.77 -6.18
CA GLU A 188 11.89 5.65 -5.29
C GLU A 188 10.84 4.72 -5.92
N ILE A 189 9.77 5.29 -6.50
CA ILE A 189 8.75 4.53 -7.23
C ILE A 189 9.36 3.70 -8.36
N LYS A 190 10.31 4.27 -9.09
CA LYS A 190 11.04 3.57 -10.14
C LYS A 190 11.92 2.44 -9.57
N TYR A 191 12.64 2.69 -8.47
CA TYR A 191 13.45 1.65 -7.81
C TYR A 191 12.61 0.48 -7.27
N MET A 192 11.38 0.77 -6.83
CA MET A 192 10.42 -0.25 -6.40
C MET A 192 9.74 -0.99 -7.57
N GLU A 193 10.03 -0.61 -8.82
CA GLU A 193 9.44 -1.20 -10.04
C GLU A 193 7.89 -1.13 -10.09
N ILE A 194 7.31 -0.06 -9.52
CA ILE A 194 5.87 0.19 -9.54
C ILE A 194 5.52 1.44 -10.37
N LYS A 195 4.22 1.72 -10.53
CA LYS A 195 3.71 2.95 -11.13
C LYS A 195 3.25 3.96 -10.08
N GLY A 196 3.48 5.24 -10.36
CA GLY A 196 2.97 6.38 -9.60
C GLY A 196 2.00 7.21 -10.42
N LEU A 197 0.81 7.48 -9.89
CA LEU A 197 -0.16 8.38 -10.50
C LEU A 197 -0.42 9.56 -9.55
N PHE A 198 -0.18 10.78 -10.02
CA PHE A 198 -0.43 12.01 -9.27
C PHE A 198 -1.65 12.70 -9.87
N ILE A 199 -2.80 12.62 -9.20
CA ILE A 199 -4.03 13.29 -9.64
C ILE A 199 -4.08 14.67 -9.00
N GLU A 200 -3.97 15.71 -9.81
CA GLU A 200 -3.87 17.10 -9.35
C GLU A 200 -5.02 17.95 -9.91
N ASN A 201 -5.51 18.91 -9.13
CA ASN A 201 -6.61 19.77 -9.55
C ASN A 201 -6.17 21.03 -10.32
N SER A 202 -4.86 21.24 -10.45
CA SER A 202 -4.29 22.43 -11.06
C SER A 202 -2.90 22.14 -11.62
N GLU A 203 -2.59 22.80 -12.73
CA GLU A 203 -1.26 22.72 -13.32
C GLU A 203 -0.21 23.44 -12.47
N LYS A 204 0.92 22.76 -12.27
CA LYS A 204 2.12 23.27 -11.61
C LYS A 204 3.33 23.05 -12.53
N THR A 205 4.49 23.53 -12.11
CA THR A 205 5.76 23.38 -12.84
C THR A 205 5.97 21.93 -13.28
N CYS A 206 6.25 21.71 -14.56
CA CYS A 206 6.52 20.37 -15.08
C CYS A 206 7.74 19.77 -14.37
N VAL A 207 7.54 18.61 -13.74
CA VAL A 207 8.61 17.86 -13.10
C VAL A 207 9.23 16.95 -14.16
N GLU A 208 10.52 17.14 -14.42
CA GLU A 208 11.25 16.34 -15.38
C GLU A 208 11.12 14.84 -15.09
N GLY A 209 10.85 14.05 -16.14
CA GLY A 209 10.73 12.60 -16.05
C GLY A 209 9.31 12.09 -15.84
N MET A 210 8.36 12.96 -15.47
CA MET A 210 6.94 12.61 -15.42
C MET A 210 6.28 12.81 -16.79
N GLU A 211 5.32 11.95 -17.09
CA GLU A 211 4.35 12.21 -18.16
C GLU A 211 3.20 13.05 -17.63
N ARG A 212 2.58 13.84 -18.49
CA ARG A 212 1.48 14.71 -18.10
C ARG A 212 0.29 14.48 -19.01
N TYR A 213 -0.87 14.29 -18.40
CA TYR A 213 -2.15 14.21 -19.07
C TYR A 213 -3.08 15.22 -18.42
N ILE A 214 -3.65 16.14 -19.18
CA ILE A 214 -4.49 17.23 -18.68
C ILE A 214 -5.89 17.11 -19.25
N ILE A 215 -6.88 17.26 -18.38
CA ILE A 215 -8.27 17.58 -18.73
C ILE A 215 -8.49 19.04 -18.33
N ASP A 216 -8.51 19.92 -19.32
CA ASP A 216 -8.68 21.36 -19.09
C ASP A 216 -10.13 21.71 -18.68
N LYS A 217 -10.37 22.99 -18.38
CA LYS A 217 -11.71 23.50 -18.02
C LYS A 217 -12.77 23.31 -19.11
N ASP A 218 -12.36 23.26 -20.38
CA ASP A 218 -13.23 23.01 -21.52
C ASP A 218 -13.46 21.50 -21.76
N LYS A 219 -12.93 20.65 -20.87
CA LYS A 219 -13.00 19.19 -20.89
C LYS A 219 -12.26 18.58 -22.09
N CYS A 220 -11.28 19.30 -22.63
CA CYS A 220 -10.39 18.80 -23.66
C CYS A 220 -9.24 18.00 -23.04
N GLU A 221 -8.88 16.91 -23.70
CA GLU A 221 -7.76 16.05 -23.34
C GLU A 221 -6.47 16.54 -24.01
N ILE A 222 -5.42 16.77 -23.21
CA ILE A 222 -4.09 17.24 -23.67
C ILE A 222 -3.03 16.27 -23.15
N TYR A 223 -2.20 15.76 -24.06
CA TYR A 223 -1.15 14.78 -23.83
C TYR A 223 0.17 15.20 -24.51
#